data_AF-A0A7X7AP90-F1
#
_entry.id   AF-A0A7X7AP90-F1
#
_cell.length_a   1.000
_cell.length_b   1.000
_cell.length_c   1.000
_cell.angle_alpha   90.00
_cell.angle_beta   90.00
_cell.angle_gamma   90.00
#
_symmetry.space_group_name_H-M   'P 1'
#
loop_
_entity.id
_entity.type
_entity.pdbx_description
1 polymer ?
#
loop_
_entity_poly.entity_id
_entity_poly.type
_entity_poly.pdbx_seq_one_letter_code
_entity_poly.pdbx_strand_id
1 'polypeptide(L)'
;MQWVYLSTGLLFLLLGYLVHVRRWYFLISGYNTMPKEKKAKVNTKALGRLMGHYAYANGSLFLLLGIFEAFSLKINTTPAYVFFGLSTVYLLVKAQKYDGNIFDQEGKLRPGAAKKLAAPLGFTLALFLGVAALLFYLMQPAQVSFLEEGLQVHGLYGKVYPWESLEEIKLVESLPEIQMRTNGAAVGPYLRGHFRTRELGPVKLFVNRKKPPFLCFESGGETVFLNLAHSRKTEEAYAEILRRKGG
;
A
#
# COMPACT_ATOMS: atom_id res chain seq x y z
N MET A 1 -5.26 -14.49 1.13
CA MET A 1 -5.55 -13.20 0.47
C MET A 1 -6.72 -13.31 -0.53
N GLN A 2 -6.96 -14.47 -1.14
CA GLN A 2 -7.97 -14.72 -2.20
C GLN A 2 -9.40 -14.17 -2.01
N TRP A 3 -9.85 -13.90 -0.79
CA TRP A 3 -11.21 -13.39 -0.53
C TRP A 3 -11.27 -11.90 -0.21
N VAL A 4 -10.12 -11.22 -0.09
CA VAL A 4 -10.08 -9.83 0.37
C VAL A 4 -10.75 -8.90 -0.64
N TYR A 5 -10.42 -9.02 -1.93
CA TYR A 5 -11.03 -8.16 -2.94
C TYR A 5 -12.53 -8.45 -3.13
N LEU A 6 -12.94 -9.72 -3.12
CA LEU A 6 -14.34 -10.11 -3.25
C LEU A 6 -15.18 -9.60 -2.07
N SER A 7 -14.74 -9.86 -0.84
CA SER A 7 -15.43 -9.37 0.37
C SER A 7 -15.48 -7.84 0.42
N THR A 8 -14.40 -7.16 0.05
CA THR A 8 -14.35 -5.69 -0.03
C THR A 8 -15.33 -5.16 -1.07
N GLY A 9 -15.34 -5.76 -2.27
CA GLY A 9 -16.24 -5.38 -3.35
C GLY A 9 -17.71 -5.50 -2.95
N LEU A 10 -18.09 -6.65 -2.36
CA LEU A 10 -19.45 -6.88 -1.84
C LEU A 10 -19.84 -5.88 -0.75
N LEU A 11 -18.93 -5.59 0.18
CA LEU A 11 -19.17 -4.61 1.24
C LEU A 11 -19.44 -3.21 0.66
N PHE A 12 -18.66 -2.78 -0.33
CA PHE A 12 -18.87 -1.50 -1.00
C PHE A 12 -20.22 -1.44 -1.71
N LEU A 13 -20.60 -2.49 -2.45
CA LEU A 13 -21.91 -2.55 -3.09
C LEU A 13 -23.05 -2.48 -2.08
N LEU A 14 -22.93 -3.22 -0.97
CA LEU A 14 -23.91 -3.21 0.11
C LEU A 14 -24.05 -1.82 0.73
N LEU A 15 -22.94 -1.17 1.11
CA LEU A 15 -22.96 0.17 1.68
C LEU A 15 -23.53 1.19 0.69
N GLY A 16 -23.16 1.10 -0.58
CA GLY A 16 -23.72 1.91 -1.65
C GLY A 16 -25.23 1.76 -1.74
N TYR A 17 -25.74 0.52 -1.73
CA TYR A 17 -27.16 0.21 -1.74
C TYR A 17 -27.89 0.76 -0.51
N LEU A 18 -27.35 0.56 0.69
CA LEU A 18 -27.97 1.03 1.93
C LEU A 18 -28.08 2.56 1.98
N VAL A 19 -27.02 3.27 1.60
CA VAL A 19 -26.99 4.74 1.64
C VAL A 19 -27.81 5.36 0.51
N HIS A 20 -27.70 4.85 -0.71
CA HIS A 20 -28.36 5.44 -1.88
C HIS A 20 -29.83 5.04 -2.00
N VAL A 21 -30.14 3.74 -1.89
CA VAL A 21 -31.47 3.19 -2.17
C VAL A 21 -32.29 3.09 -0.89
N ARG A 22 -31.73 2.49 0.18
CA ARG A 22 -32.43 2.38 1.48
C ARG A 22 -32.43 3.66 2.29
N ARG A 23 -31.68 4.68 1.85
CA ARG A 23 -31.58 6.00 2.49
C ARG A 23 -31.12 5.93 3.93
N TRP A 24 -30.23 4.99 4.25
CA TRP A 24 -29.61 4.85 5.57
C TRP A 24 -28.55 5.93 5.79
N TYR A 25 -28.99 7.20 5.82
CA TYR A 25 -28.11 8.36 5.92
C TYR A 25 -27.38 8.45 7.27
N PHE A 26 -27.84 7.72 8.29
CA PHE A 26 -27.12 7.59 9.56
C PHE A 26 -25.75 6.91 9.40
N LEU A 27 -25.50 6.21 8.29
CA LEU A 27 -24.17 5.64 7.97
C LEU A 27 -23.18 6.71 7.46
N ILE A 28 -23.66 7.91 7.12
CA ILE A 28 -22.80 8.99 6.63
C ILE A 28 -22.10 9.63 7.84
N SER A 29 -20.79 9.37 7.95
CA SER A 29 -19.95 9.98 8.97
C SER A 29 -19.99 11.51 8.89
N GLY A 30 -19.98 12.17 10.05
CA GLY A 30 -20.21 13.61 10.17
C GLY A 30 -21.68 14.02 10.10
N TYR A 31 -22.49 13.42 9.23
CA TYR A 31 -23.95 13.65 9.23
C TYR A 31 -24.60 13.03 10.47
N ASN A 32 -24.26 11.79 10.83
CA ASN A 32 -24.90 11.10 11.98
C ASN A 32 -24.75 11.87 13.30
N THR A 33 -23.59 12.48 13.53
CA THR A 33 -23.25 13.24 14.74
C THR A 33 -23.66 14.71 14.69
N MET A 34 -24.21 15.18 13.56
CA MET A 34 -24.59 16.56 13.37
C MET A 34 -25.87 16.92 14.17
N PRO A 35 -25.95 18.14 14.77
CA PRO A 35 -27.17 18.64 15.40
C PRO A 35 -28.35 18.72 14.41
N LYS A 36 -29.58 18.55 14.90
CA LYS A 36 -30.80 18.50 14.07
C LYS A 36 -30.92 19.68 13.09
N GLU A 37 -30.65 20.90 13.56
CA GLU A 37 -30.72 22.13 12.74
C GLU A 37 -29.74 22.13 11.56
N LYS A 38 -28.53 21.60 11.78
CA LYS A 38 -27.51 21.50 10.73
C LYS A 38 -27.81 20.35 9.78
N LYS A 39 -28.35 19.23 10.28
CA LYS A 39 -28.80 18.08 9.46
C LYS A 39 -29.84 18.50 8.43
N ALA A 40 -30.79 19.36 8.83
CA ALA A 40 -31.83 19.87 7.96
C ALA A 40 -31.31 20.67 6.75
N LYS A 41 -30.07 21.20 6.84
CA LYS A 41 -29.43 21.97 5.75
C LYS A 41 -28.66 21.08 4.76
N VAL A 42 -28.53 19.78 5.03
CA VAL A 42 -27.78 18.86 4.16
C VAL A 42 -28.69 18.26 3.10
N ASN A 43 -28.28 18.32 1.83
CA ASN A 43 -28.97 17.62 0.74
C ASN A 43 -28.62 16.12 0.77
N THR A 44 -29.24 15.39 1.69
CA THR A 44 -28.98 13.96 1.95
C THR A 44 -29.28 13.07 0.74
N LYS A 45 -30.29 13.43 -0.08
CA LYS A 45 -30.63 12.67 -1.29
C LYS A 45 -29.52 12.76 -2.35
N ALA A 46 -29.01 13.95 -2.61
CA ALA A 46 -27.91 14.14 -3.56
C ALA A 46 -26.59 13.57 -3.02
N LEU A 47 -26.31 13.78 -1.73
CA LEU A 47 -25.14 13.22 -1.05
C LEU A 47 -25.15 11.69 -1.07
N GLY A 48 -26.28 11.07 -0.70
CA GLY A 48 -26.44 9.62 -0.71
C GLY A 48 -26.30 9.02 -2.11
N ARG A 49 -26.77 9.73 -3.15
CA ARG A 49 -26.54 9.33 -4.55
C ARG A 49 -25.06 9.39 -4.94
N LEU A 50 -24.35 10.46 -4.56
CA LEU A 50 -22.91 10.57 -4.81
C LEU A 50 -22.15 9.43 -4.13
N MET A 51 -22.43 9.17 -2.85
CA MET A 51 -21.81 8.09 -2.08
C MET A 51 -22.15 6.71 -2.67
N GLY A 52 -23.38 6.52 -3.12
CA GLY A 52 -23.83 5.31 -3.83
C GLY A 52 -23.01 5.03 -5.07
N HIS A 53 -22.93 5.99 -6.01
CA HIS A 53 -22.17 5.80 -7.24
C HIS A 53 -20.68 5.58 -6.99
N TYR A 54 -20.08 6.31 -6.04
CA TYR A 54 -18.71 6.06 -5.60
C TYR A 54 -18.54 4.62 -5.11
N ALA A 55 -19.47 4.14 -4.29
CA ALA A 55 -19.41 2.81 -3.71
C ALA A 55 -19.65 1.72 -4.75
N TYR A 56 -20.55 1.93 -5.72
CA TYR A 56 -20.76 0.99 -6.82
C TYR A 56 -19.55 0.91 -7.75
N ALA A 57 -18.95 2.05 -8.11
CA ALA A 57 -17.77 2.07 -8.96
C ALA A 57 -16.60 1.30 -8.33
N ASN A 58 -16.29 1.58 -7.06
CA ASN A 58 -15.21 0.91 -6.35
C ASN A 58 -15.55 -0.54 -5.99
N GLY A 59 -16.81 -0.82 -5.64
CA GLY A 59 -17.29 -2.17 -5.35
C GLY A 59 -17.16 -3.09 -6.57
N SER A 60 -17.62 -2.64 -7.73
CA SER A 60 -17.46 -3.36 -9.00
C SER A 60 -16.00 -3.55 -9.37
N LEU A 61 -15.15 -2.54 -9.18
CA LEU A 61 -13.72 -2.64 -9.43
C LEU A 61 -13.05 -3.71 -8.55
N PHE A 62 -13.32 -3.72 -7.25
CA PHE A 62 -12.77 -4.73 -6.34
C PHE A 62 -13.33 -6.12 -6.60
N LEU A 63 -14.60 -6.24 -6.99
CA LEU A 63 -15.16 -7.53 -7.44
C LEU A 63 -14.42 -8.06 -8.67
N LEU A 64 -14.16 -7.22 -9.67
CA LEU A 64 -13.41 -7.61 -10.87
C LEU A 64 -11.99 -8.08 -10.51
N LEU A 65 -11.30 -7.36 -9.62
CA LEU A 65 -9.99 -7.79 -9.11
C LEU A 65 -10.06 -9.14 -8.40
N GLY A 66 -11.09 -9.36 -7.58
CA GLY A 66 -11.31 -10.63 -6.89
C GLY A 66 -11.59 -11.79 -7.85
N ILE A 67 -12.34 -11.55 -8.93
CA ILE A 67 -12.56 -12.53 -9.99
C ILE A 67 -11.23 -12.87 -10.68
N PHE A 68 -10.44 -11.86 -11.05
CA PHE A 68 -9.13 -12.10 -11.66
C PHE A 68 -8.20 -12.90 -10.74
N GLU A 69 -8.18 -12.60 -9.45
CA GLU A 69 -7.41 -13.38 -8.46
C GLU A 69 -7.92 -14.83 -8.35
N ALA A 70 -9.24 -15.04 -8.38
CA ALA A 70 -9.84 -16.39 -8.33
C ALA A 70 -9.43 -17.27 -9.53
N PHE A 71 -9.29 -16.67 -10.72
CA PHE A 71 -8.77 -17.34 -11.91
C PHE A 71 -7.23 -17.34 -12.00
N SER A 72 -6.52 -16.93 -10.95
CA SER A 72 -5.05 -16.86 -10.90
C SER A 72 -4.44 -15.95 -11.99
N LEU A 73 -5.19 -14.96 -12.46
CA LEU A 73 -4.73 -13.98 -13.44
C LEU A 73 -3.88 -12.91 -12.75
N LYS A 74 -2.57 -12.88 -13.06
CA LYS A 74 -1.61 -11.93 -12.48
C LYS A 74 -1.73 -10.56 -13.15
N ILE A 75 -2.69 -9.75 -12.70
CA ILE A 75 -2.93 -8.40 -13.23
C ILE A 75 -2.24 -7.37 -12.32
N ASN A 76 -1.71 -6.31 -12.94
CA ASN A 76 -1.21 -5.17 -12.20
C ASN A 76 -2.37 -4.43 -11.51
N THR A 77 -2.47 -4.54 -10.19
CA THR A 77 -3.54 -3.91 -9.38
C THR A 77 -3.30 -2.43 -9.09
N THR A 78 -2.13 -1.88 -9.44
CA THR A 78 -1.76 -0.48 -9.17
C THR A 78 -2.78 0.53 -9.70
N PRO A 79 -3.27 0.42 -10.96
CA PRO A 79 -4.25 1.36 -11.49
C PRO A 79 -5.55 1.40 -10.69
N ALA A 80 -5.98 0.26 -10.14
CA ALA A 80 -7.20 0.18 -9.34
C ALA A 80 -7.07 0.96 -8.02
N TYR A 81 -5.91 0.86 -7.35
CA TYR A 81 -5.63 1.63 -6.15
C TYR A 81 -5.51 3.13 -6.42
N VAL A 82 -4.93 3.52 -7.56
CA VAL A 82 -4.89 4.91 -8.01
C VAL A 82 -6.31 5.45 -8.23
N PHE A 83 -7.16 4.69 -8.94
CA PHE A 83 -8.56 5.05 -9.15
C PHE A 83 -9.33 5.17 -7.83
N PHE A 84 -9.15 4.21 -6.91
CA PHE A 84 -9.77 4.25 -5.58
C PHE A 84 -9.36 5.52 -4.81
N GLY A 85 -8.06 5.85 -4.81
CA GLY A 85 -7.55 7.07 -4.16
C GLY A 85 -8.11 8.35 -4.78
N LEU A 86 -8.04 8.49 -6.11
CA LEU A 86 -8.56 9.67 -6.82
C LEU A 86 -10.08 9.83 -6.66
N SER A 87 -10.83 8.73 -6.77
CA SER A 87 -12.28 8.76 -6.57
C SER A 87 -12.67 9.08 -5.12
N THR A 88 -11.84 8.68 -4.14
CA THR A 88 -12.02 9.07 -2.73
C THR A 88 -11.82 10.57 -2.54
N VAL A 89 -10.73 11.13 -3.09
CA VAL A 89 -10.49 12.59 -3.03
C VAL A 89 -11.63 13.34 -3.71
N TYR A 90 -12.06 12.88 -4.88
CA TYR A 90 -13.21 13.44 -5.60
C TYR A 90 -14.50 13.41 -4.77
N LEU A 91 -14.81 12.26 -4.13
CA LEU A 91 -15.94 12.12 -3.24
C LEU A 91 -15.86 13.14 -2.10
N LEU A 92 -14.72 13.22 -1.41
CA LEU A 92 -14.54 14.08 -0.24
C LEU A 92 -14.73 15.57 -0.59
N VAL A 93 -14.24 16.00 -1.74
CA VAL A 93 -14.40 17.38 -2.24
C VAL A 93 -15.84 17.62 -2.69
N LYS A 94 -16.39 16.75 -3.54
CA LYS A 94 -17.73 16.94 -4.13
C LYS A 94 -18.85 16.79 -3.11
N ALA A 95 -18.66 15.98 -2.07
CA ALA A 95 -19.62 15.81 -0.98
C ALA A 95 -19.90 17.14 -0.25
N GLN A 96 -18.89 18.00 -0.12
CA GLN A 96 -19.03 19.30 0.57
C GLN A 96 -20.07 20.19 -0.12
N LYS A 97 -20.23 20.09 -1.44
CA LYS A 97 -21.24 20.83 -2.21
C LYS A 97 -22.67 20.55 -1.74
N TYR A 98 -22.91 19.39 -1.12
CA TYR A 98 -24.23 18.99 -0.62
C TYR A 98 -24.45 19.36 0.85
N ASP A 99 -23.46 19.96 1.51
CA ASP A 99 -23.61 20.50 2.85
C ASP A 99 -24.03 21.98 2.80
N GLY A 100 -25.33 22.23 3.05
CA GLY A 100 -25.87 23.60 3.10
C GLY A 100 -25.39 24.43 4.30
N ASN A 101 -24.58 23.86 5.20
CA ASN A 101 -23.85 24.61 6.22
C ASN A 101 -22.57 25.26 5.67
N ILE A 102 -22.12 24.83 4.49
CA ILE A 102 -20.88 25.25 3.84
C ILE A 102 -21.19 26.08 2.59
N PHE A 103 -22.10 25.59 1.75
CA PHE A 103 -22.58 26.28 0.56
C PHE A 103 -24.01 26.80 0.75
N ASP A 104 -24.36 27.92 0.13
CA ASP A 104 -25.74 28.40 0.06
C ASP A 104 -26.51 27.75 -1.11
N GLN A 105 -27.76 28.19 -1.34
CA GLN A 105 -28.63 27.59 -2.35
C GLN A 105 -28.16 27.93 -3.77
N GLU A 106 -27.44 29.03 -3.92
CA GLU A 106 -26.80 29.52 -5.14
C GLU A 106 -25.44 28.83 -5.39
N GLY A 107 -24.97 28.01 -4.43
CA GLY A 107 -23.69 27.30 -4.51
C GLY A 107 -22.48 28.16 -4.18
N LYS A 108 -22.67 29.35 -3.58
CA LYS A 108 -21.59 30.19 -3.07
C LYS A 108 -21.20 29.75 -1.66
N LEU A 109 -19.93 30.02 -1.33
CA LEU A 109 -19.36 29.65 -0.05
C LEU A 109 -19.88 30.59 1.05
N ARG A 110 -20.38 30.04 2.17
CA ARG A 110 -20.84 30.85 3.30
C ARG A 110 -19.65 31.52 4.03
N PRO A 111 -19.84 32.72 4.60
CA PRO A 111 -18.80 33.37 5.41
C PRO A 111 -18.27 32.45 6.52
N GLY A 112 -16.95 32.31 6.61
CA GLY A 112 -16.28 31.46 7.60
C GLY A 112 -16.32 29.95 7.31
N ALA A 113 -17.00 29.49 6.26
CA ALA A 113 -17.01 28.07 5.86
C ALA A 113 -15.66 27.60 5.32
N ALA A 114 -14.87 28.50 4.73
CA ALA A 114 -13.52 28.18 4.22
C ALA A 114 -12.62 27.59 5.30
N LYS A 115 -12.64 28.17 6.52
CA LYS A 115 -11.86 27.66 7.67
C LYS A 115 -12.33 26.28 8.12
N LYS A 116 -13.63 25.98 7.99
CA LYS A 116 -14.22 24.68 8.34
C LYS A 116 -13.89 23.59 7.33
N LEU A 117 -13.69 23.95 6.07
CA LEU A 117 -13.25 23.05 5.01
C LEU A 117 -11.73 22.80 5.01
N ALA A 118 -10.94 23.82 5.36
CA ALA A 118 -9.49 23.78 5.28
C ALA A 118 -8.88 22.66 6.14
N ALA A 119 -9.36 22.48 7.38
CA ALA A 119 -8.82 21.47 8.29
C ALA A 119 -9.00 20.01 7.80
N PRO A 120 -10.22 19.52 7.48
CA PRO A 120 -10.39 18.14 7.03
C PRO A 120 -9.77 17.87 5.65
N LEU A 121 -9.83 18.84 4.73
CA LEU A 121 -9.18 18.71 3.41
C LEU A 121 -7.66 18.71 3.55
N GLY A 122 -7.11 19.60 4.37
CA GLY A 122 -5.67 19.67 4.66
C GLY A 122 -5.16 18.39 5.32
N PHE A 123 -5.88 17.86 6.31
CA PHE A 123 -5.57 16.58 6.93
C PHE A 123 -5.60 15.42 5.92
N THR A 124 -6.63 15.38 5.08
CA THR A 124 -6.75 14.35 4.02
C THR A 124 -5.56 14.43 3.06
N LEU A 125 -5.20 15.63 2.59
CA LEU A 125 -4.06 15.84 1.71
C LEU A 125 -2.75 15.41 2.39
N ALA A 126 -2.53 15.81 3.64
CA ALA A 126 -1.36 15.43 4.42
C ALA A 126 -1.26 13.90 4.59
N LEU A 127 -2.39 13.22 4.81
CA LEU A 127 -2.43 11.75 4.89
C LEU A 127 -2.01 11.11 3.56
N PHE A 128 -2.55 11.58 2.43
CA PHE A 128 -2.16 11.06 1.11
C PHE A 128 -0.68 11.31 0.80
N LEU A 129 -0.16 12.49 1.13
CA LEU A 129 1.26 12.81 0.99
C LEU A 129 2.13 11.93 1.88
N GLY A 130 1.72 11.70 3.12
CA GLY A 130 2.40 10.80 4.05
C GLY A 130 2.45 9.36 3.54
N VAL A 131 1.33 8.84 3.03
CA VAL A 131 1.28 7.52 2.39
C VAL A 131 2.18 7.47 1.15
N ALA A 132 2.16 8.49 0.30
CA ALA A 132 3.03 8.54 -0.89
C ALA A 132 4.53 8.58 -0.51
N ALA A 133 4.90 9.38 0.49
CA ALA A 133 6.26 9.45 1.01
C ALA A 133 6.71 8.11 1.62
N LEU A 134 5.82 7.45 2.38
CA LEU A 134 6.07 6.12 2.92
C LEU A 134 6.28 5.09 1.80
N LEU A 135 5.43 5.06 0.79
CA LEU A 135 5.57 4.15 -0.35
C LEU A 135 6.88 4.41 -1.11
N PHE A 136 7.23 5.68 -1.32
CA PHE A 136 8.50 6.06 -1.94
C PHE A 136 9.72 5.59 -1.13
N TYR A 137 9.66 5.72 0.20
CA TYR A 137 10.68 5.19 1.10
C TYR A 137 10.81 3.66 1.00
N LEU A 138 9.68 2.94 0.97
CA LEU A 138 9.65 1.48 0.83
C LEU A 138 10.16 0.97 -0.53
N MET A 139 10.11 1.82 -1.56
CA MET A 139 10.60 1.54 -2.91
C MET A 139 12.09 1.87 -3.10
N GLN A 140 12.79 2.35 -2.07
CA GLN A 140 14.23 2.57 -2.18
C GLN A 140 14.99 1.23 -2.26
N PRO A 141 16.04 1.13 -3.08
CA PRO A 141 16.90 -0.06 -3.14
C PRO A 141 17.50 -0.41 -1.77
N ALA A 142 17.90 -1.68 -1.59
CA ALA A 142 18.70 -2.05 -0.43
C ALA A 142 20.08 -1.36 -0.51
N GLN A 143 20.64 -1.05 0.65
CA GLN A 143 21.98 -0.53 0.80
C GLN A 143 22.72 -1.42 1.79
N VAL A 144 24.01 -1.59 1.55
CA VAL A 144 24.89 -2.38 2.43
C VAL A 144 26.15 -1.60 2.75
N SER A 145 26.70 -1.86 3.93
CA SER A 145 28.01 -1.38 4.36
C SER A 145 28.84 -2.55 4.85
N PHE A 146 30.15 -2.48 4.58
CA PHE A 146 31.13 -3.48 4.98
C PHE A 146 31.82 -2.97 6.24
N LEU A 147 31.40 -3.45 7.40
CA LEU A 147 31.99 -3.10 8.68
C LEU A 147 33.13 -4.08 9.02
N GLU A 148 33.87 -3.81 10.10
CA GLU A 148 34.91 -4.71 10.57
C GLU A 148 34.30 -6.03 11.06
N GLU A 149 33.19 -5.95 11.78
CA GLU A 149 32.50 -7.08 12.40
C GLU A 149 31.60 -7.87 11.43
N GLY A 150 31.13 -7.26 10.33
CA GLY A 150 30.18 -7.92 9.44
C GLY A 150 29.61 -7.09 8.29
N LEU A 151 28.74 -7.73 7.52
CA LEU A 151 27.94 -7.11 6.48
C LEU A 151 26.72 -6.43 7.11
N GLN A 152 26.65 -5.10 7.06
CA GLN A 152 25.47 -4.37 7.50
C GLN A 152 24.49 -4.19 6.33
N VAL A 153 23.27 -4.69 6.50
CA VAL A 153 22.14 -4.35 5.61
C VAL A 153 21.34 -3.23 6.24
N HIS A 154 21.10 -2.16 5.49
CA HIS A 154 20.42 -0.95 5.98
C HIS A 154 18.90 -0.98 5.78
N GLY A 155 18.22 -0.15 6.58
CA GLY A 155 16.78 0.10 6.48
C GLY A 155 15.92 -0.96 7.18
N LEU A 156 14.63 -1.00 6.85
CA LEU A 156 13.66 -1.90 7.50
C LEU A 156 14.11 -3.37 7.44
N TYR A 157 14.05 -4.05 8.58
CA TYR A 157 14.54 -5.42 8.81
C TYR A 157 16.05 -5.61 8.68
N GLY A 158 16.80 -4.56 8.30
CA GLY A 158 18.25 -4.57 8.19
C GLY A 158 18.90 -4.88 9.53
N LYS A 159 20.02 -5.60 9.47
CA LYS A 159 20.86 -5.93 10.62
C LYS A 159 22.30 -6.12 10.15
N VAL A 160 23.21 -6.23 11.10
CA VAL A 160 24.58 -6.68 10.85
C VAL A 160 24.59 -8.20 10.82
N TYR A 161 25.20 -8.77 9.78
CA TYR A 161 25.48 -10.19 9.66
C TYR A 161 26.98 -10.40 9.90
N PRO A 162 27.38 -10.98 11.05
CA PRO A 162 28.79 -11.20 11.35
C PRO A 162 29.48 -12.02 10.26
N TRP A 163 30.72 -11.68 9.91
CA TRP A 163 31.46 -12.38 8.84
C TRP A 163 31.53 -13.88 9.05
N GLU A 164 31.74 -14.32 10.29
CA GLU A 164 31.84 -15.72 10.67
C GLU A 164 30.54 -16.50 10.45
N SER A 165 29.40 -15.83 10.57
CA SER A 165 28.08 -16.45 10.40
C SER A 165 27.63 -16.60 8.95
N LEU A 166 28.31 -15.96 7.98
CA LEU A 166 27.87 -15.94 6.59
C LEU A 166 28.22 -17.23 5.85
N GLU A 167 27.26 -18.10 5.61
CA GLU A 167 27.45 -19.40 4.95
C GLU A 167 26.78 -19.44 3.57
N GLU A 168 27.18 -20.42 2.74
CA GLU A 168 26.61 -20.67 1.39
C GLU A 168 26.40 -19.43 0.50
N ILE A 169 27.39 -18.54 0.46
CA ILE A 169 27.30 -17.28 -0.27
C ILE A 169 27.34 -17.56 -1.78
N LYS A 170 26.27 -17.19 -2.48
CA LYS A 170 26.11 -17.41 -3.92
C LYS A 170 25.38 -16.26 -4.60
N LEU A 171 25.63 -16.13 -5.89
CA LEU A 171 24.92 -15.20 -6.76
C LEU A 171 23.94 -16.00 -7.63
N VAL A 172 22.65 -15.64 -7.60
CA VAL A 172 21.60 -16.34 -8.34
C VAL A 172 20.81 -15.40 -9.25
N GLU A 173 20.38 -15.87 -10.41
CA GLU A 173 19.63 -15.07 -11.40
C GLU A 173 18.12 -15.02 -11.12
N SER A 174 17.60 -15.96 -10.35
CA SER A 174 16.17 -16.08 -10.06
C SER A 174 15.91 -16.29 -8.57
N LEU A 175 14.82 -15.71 -8.09
CA LEU A 175 14.32 -15.97 -6.74
C LEU A 175 13.50 -17.27 -6.70
N PRO A 176 13.49 -17.98 -5.56
CA PRO A 176 12.58 -19.10 -5.32
C PRO A 176 11.11 -18.66 -5.41
N GLU A 177 10.19 -19.62 -5.57
CA GLU A 177 8.76 -19.32 -5.68
C GLU A 177 8.24 -18.76 -4.36
N ILE A 178 7.94 -17.45 -4.32
CA ILE A 178 7.40 -16.77 -3.14
C ILE A 178 5.93 -17.14 -2.97
N GLN A 179 5.62 -17.92 -1.93
CA GLN A 179 4.25 -18.33 -1.60
C GLN A 179 3.49 -17.21 -0.89
N MET A 180 4.11 -16.61 0.13
CA MET A 180 3.46 -15.57 0.92
C MET A 180 4.46 -14.67 1.65
N ARG A 181 4.03 -13.44 1.91
CA ARG A 181 4.69 -12.54 2.85
C ARG A 181 4.22 -12.86 4.26
N THR A 182 5.13 -13.14 5.19
CA THR A 182 4.81 -13.40 6.59
C THR A 182 4.89 -12.12 7.43
N ASN A 183 5.91 -11.29 7.19
CA ASN A 183 6.07 -9.99 7.86
C ASN A 183 6.96 -9.08 7.00
N GLY A 184 6.48 -7.91 6.55
CA GLY A 184 7.30 -7.05 5.69
C GLY A 184 6.54 -6.10 4.78
N ALA A 185 7.30 -5.45 3.90
CA ALA A 185 6.80 -4.62 2.81
C ALA A 185 6.88 -5.38 1.48
N ALA A 186 5.79 -5.28 0.69
CA ALA A 186 5.75 -5.75 -0.69
C ALA A 186 5.06 -4.67 -1.53
N VAL A 187 5.87 -3.81 -2.14
CA VAL A 187 5.40 -2.66 -2.94
C VAL A 187 5.91 -2.82 -4.35
N GLY A 188 5.03 -3.23 -5.27
CA GLY A 188 5.42 -3.57 -6.63
C GLY A 188 6.54 -4.64 -6.66
N PRO A 189 7.68 -4.38 -7.33
CA PRO A 189 8.78 -5.34 -7.36
C PRO A 189 9.69 -5.32 -6.12
N TYR A 190 9.50 -4.34 -5.21
CA TYR A 190 10.33 -4.16 -4.01
C TYR A 190 9.79 -4.99 -2.86
N LEU A 191 10.60 -5.92 -2.36
CA LEU A 191 10.27 -6.84 -1.27
C LEU A 191 11.28 -6.69 -0.15
N ARG A 192 10.78 -6.44 1.06
CA ARG A 192 11.62 -6.26 2.23
C ARG A 192 11.00 -6.91 3.46
N GLY A 193 11.74 -7.77 4.17
CA GLY A 193 11.29 -8.47 5.37
C GLY A 193 11.25 -9.99 5.20
N HIS A 194 10.35 -10.65 5.92
CA HIS A 194 10.21 -12.10 6.01
C HIS A 194 9.12 -12.63 5.07
N PHE A 195 9.47 -13.68 4.34
CA PHE A 195 8.64 -14.33 3.34
C PHE A 195 8.75 -15.85 3.49
N ARG A 196 7.77 -16.57 2.97
CA ARG A 196 7.81 -18.01 2.80
C ARG A 196 7.91 -18.34 1.32
N THR A 197 8.86 -19.21 1.00
CA THR A 197 9.13 -19.72 -0.34
C THR A 197 8.83 -21.21 -0.38
N ARG A 198 8.58 -21.73 -1.58
CA ARG A 198 8.20 -23.13 -1.75
C ARG A 198 9.36 -24.08 -1.52
N GLU A 199 10.53 -23.75 -2.06
CA GLU A 199 11.70 -24.62 -2.08
C GLU A 199 12.54 -24.49 -0.79
N LEU A 200 12.68 -23.28 -0.26
CA LEU A 200 13.59 -22.98 0.86
C LEU A 200 12.85 -22.68 2.18
N GLY A 201 11.52 -22.70 2.17
CA GLY A 201 10.75 -22.34 3.36
C GLY A 201 10.92 -20.87 3.74
N PRO A 202 11.14 -20.51 5.03
CA PRO A 202 11.24 -19.13 5.47
C PRO A 202 12.53 -18.46 4.98
N VAL A 203 12.39 -17.29 4.36
CA VAL A 203 13.52 -16.49 3.86
C VAL A 203 13.35 -15.02 4.24
N LYS A 204 14.46 -14.30 4.27
CA LYS A 204 14.47 -12.84 4.42
C LYS A 204 14.87 -12.18 3.12
N LEU A 205 14.04 -11.25 2.64
CA LEU A 205 14.23 -10.57 1.36
C LEU A 205 14.59 -9.10 1.57
N PHE A 206 15.53 -8.60 0.76
CA PHE A 206 15.85 -7.18 0.57
C PHE A 206 16.06 -6.92 -0.93
N VAL A 207 15.02 -7.19 -1.73
CA VAL A 207 15.17 -7.29 -3.18
C VAL A 207 14.28 -6.33 -3.95
N ASN A 208 14.75 -5.92 -5.13
CA ASN A 208 13.90 -5.59 -6.26
C ASN A 208 13.89 -6.79 -7.22
N ARG A 209 12.78 -7.54 -7.27
CA ARG A 209 12.68 -8.79 -8.05
C ARG A 209 12.85 -8.63 -9.56
N LYS A 210 12.86 -7.39 -10.09
CA LYS A 210 13.09 -7.09 -11.51
C LYS A 210 14.55 -6.79 -11.84
N LYS A 211 15.46 -6.86 -10.87
CA LYS A 211 16.87 -6.48 -11.04
C LYS A 211 17.84 -7.61 -10.63
N PRO A 212 17.81 -8.77 -11.29
CA PRO A 212 18.84 -9.78 -11.05
C PRO A 212 20.25 -9.22 -11.37
N PRO A 213 21.31 -9.83 -10.82
CA PRO A 213 21.29 -11.01 -9.95
C PRO A 213 20.94 -10.70 -8.49
N PHE A 214 20.77 -11.75 -7.69
CA PHE A 214 20.49 -11.69 -6.26
C PHE A 214 21.62 -12.39 -5.49
N LEU A 215 22.17 -11.69 -4.51
CA LEU A 215 23.05 -12.29 -3.51
C LEU A 215 22.19 -13.14 -2.57
N CYS A 216 22.55 -14.40 -2.41
CA CYS A 216 21.97 -15.35 -1.47
C CYS A 216 23.05 -15.81 -0.49
N PHE A 217 22.73 -15.82 0.80
CA PHE A 217 23.60 -16.39 1.83
C PHE A 217 22.76 -16.88 3.00
N GLU A 218 23.34 -17.74 3.82
CA GLU A 218 22.77 -18.16 5.09
C GLU A 218 23.51 -17.48 6.25
N SER A 219 22.78 -17.17 7.32
CA SER A 219 23.39 -16.65 8.54
C SER A 219 22.53 -16.95 9.74
N GLY A 220 23.07 -17.72 10.70
CA GLY A 220 22.38 -18.10 11.92
C GLY A 220 21.06 -18.84 11.66
N GLY A 221 21.02 -19.70 10.63
CA GLY A 221 19.82 -20.44 10.22
C GLY A 221 18.78 -19.63 9.44
N GLU A 222 19.05 -18.37 9.09
CA GLU A 222 18.22 -17.57 8.18
C GLU A 222 18.83 -17.53 6.77
N THR A 223 18.06 -17.93 5.75
CA THR A 223 18.43 -17.68 4.34
C THR A 223 18.02 -16.27 3.93
N VAL A 224 18.96 -15.49 3.42
CA VAL A 224 18.78 -14.09 3.05
C VAL A 224 19.03 -13.89 1.56
N PHE A 225 18.13 -13.17 0.89
CA PHE A 225 18.32 -12.69 -0.48
C PHE A 225 18.36 -11.17 -0.49
N LEU A 226 19.34 -10.58 -1.19
CA LEU A 226 19.42 -9.15 -1.40
C LEU A 226 19.95 -8.79 -2.79
N ASN A 227 19.57 -7.63 -3.30
CA ASN A 227 20.23 -7.01 -4.43
C ASN A 227 20.28 -5.49 -4.25
N LEU A 228 21.27 -4.87 -4.86
CA LEU A 228 21.47 -3.43 -4.80
C LEU A 228 20.77 -2.74 -5.98
N ALA A 229 20.90 -1.40 -6.04
CA ALA A 229 20.23 -0.58 -7.06
C ALA A 229 20.52 -1.02 -8.50
N HIS A 230 21.68 -1.64 -8.76
CA HIS A 230 22.13 -2.11 -10.06
C HIS A 230 22.78 -3.50 -9.94
N SER A 231 22.71 -4.30 -11.00
CA SER A 231 23.34 -5.63 -11.10
C SER A 231 24.82 -5.57 -10.72
N ARG A 232 25.59 -4.71 -11.41
CA ARG A 232 27.03 -4.50 -11.16
C ARG A 232 27.36 -4.22 -9.68
N LYS A 233 26.55 -3.40 -8.99
CA LYS A 233 26.77 -3.13 -7.56
C LYS A 233 26.55 -4.38 -6.71
N THR A 234 25.60 -5.23 -7.08
CA THR A 234 25.34 -6.51 -6.41
C THR A 234 26.51 -7.49 -6.63
N GLU A 235 27.05 -7.54 -7.84
CA GLU A 235 28.25 -8.34 -8.17
C GLU A 235 29.49 -7.82 -7.42
N GLU A 236 29.71 -6.51 -7.39
CA GLU A 236 30.79 -5.87 -6.62
C GLU A 236 30.67 -6.19 -5.13
N ALA A 237 29.44 -6.14 -4.58
CA ALA A 237 29.19 -6.52 -3.19
C ALA A 237 29.50 -8.00 -2.94
N TYR A 238 29.09 -8.90 -3.84
CA TYR A 238 29.42 -10.33 -3.74
C TYR A 238 30.94 -10.56 -3.74
N ALA A 239 31.67 -9.92 -4.66
CA ALA A 239 33.13 -10.03 -4.73
C ALA A 239 33.82 -9.52 -3.47
N GLU A 240 33.32 -8.42 -2.88
CA GLU A 240 33.84 -7.90 -1.61
C GLU A 240 33.60 -8.88 -0.44
N ILE A 241 32.40 -9.47 -0.35
CA ILE A 241 32.10 -10.47 0.70
C ILE A 241 33.06 -11.65 0.60
N LEU A 242 33.28 -12.18 -0.61
CA LEU A 242 34.21 -13.30 -0.81
C LEU A 242 35.65 -12.94 -0.42
N ARG A 243 36.11 -11.74 -0.76
CA ARG A 243 37.45 -11.28 -0.37
C ARG A 243 37.63 -11.24 1.14
N ARG A 244 36.61 -10.77 1.88
CA ARG A 244 36.65 -10.69 3.34
C ARG A 244 36.50 -12.04 4.04
N LYS A 245 35.88 -13.03 3.40
CA LYS A 245 35.72 -14.37 3.97
C LYS A 245 36.85 -15.34 3.61
N GLY A 246 37.56 -15.08 2.51
CA GLY A 246 38.65 -15.91 2.02
C GLY A 246 40.06 -15.47 2.43
N GLY A 247 40.18 -14.34 3.14
CA GLY A 247 41.42 -13.90 3.80
C GLY A 247 41.32 -14.08 5.29
#